data_AF-A0A9N9NRR0-F1
#
_entry.id   AF-A0A9N9NRR0-F1
#
_cell.length_a   1.000
_cell.length_b   1.000
_cell.length_c   1.000
_cell.angle_alpha   90.00
_cell.angle_beta   90.00
_cell.angle_gamma   90.00
#
_symmetry.space_group_name_H-M   'P 1'
#
loop_
_entity.id
_entity.type
_entity.pdbx_description
1 polymer ?
#
loop_
_entity_poly.entity_id
_entity_poly.type
_entity_poly.pdbx_seq_one_letter_code
_entity_poly.pdbx_strand_id
1 'polypeptide(L)'
;VVSEAEAKKNLLVLLKKEVDGELERYKEEEIRRVERGVKEESNNLICLALERCSSELVFTRTTDTLQVENQQIISKIIGREGRNINAFQRITGTELIIDRESDELSVQISSFNSLRRAIALRTLHTLIKEARFSPLQIEKTYQKASSEVNELIVKSGEKVLKELELSNVHPELVKHLGKLKYRTSYGQNVLEHCLEVAKLAGGIAAEIGLDVLLARRAGLFHDIGKAVEDNGNYSHVLSGISIAKKCQEPE
;
A
#
# COMPACT_ATOMS: atom_id res chain seq x y z
N VAL A 1 -53.28 30.98 -52.16
CA VAL A 1 -52.89 32.16 -51.35
C VAL A 1 -53.11 31.78 -49.91
N VAL A 2 -52.03 31.63 -49.13
CA VAL A 2 -52.16 31.35 -47.70
C VAL A 2 -52.77 32.57 -47.04
N SER A 3 -53.77 32.40 -46.18
CA SER A 3 -54.35 33.54 -45.46
C SER A 3 -53.28 34.19 -44.59
N GLU A 4 -53.33 35.51 -44.40
CA GLU A 4 -52.35 36.25 -43.60
C GLU A 4 -52.20 35.66 -42.18
N ALA A 5 -53.31 35.22 -41.59
CA ALA A 5 -53.33 34.57 -40.29
C ALA A 5 -52.56 33.23 -40.27
N GLU A 6 -52.67 32.46 -41.35
CA GLU A 6 -52.06 31.15 -41.48
C GLU A 6 -50.58 31.24 -41.86
N ALA A 7 -50.20 32.25 -42.65
CA ALA A 7 -48.81 32.60 -42.89
C ALA A 7 -48.10 33.05 -41.60
N LYS A 8 -48.77 33.88 -40.79
CA LYS A 8 -48.26 34.31 -39.47
C LYS A 8 -48.10 33.15 -38.50
N LYS A 9 -49.05 32.22 -38.47
CA LYS A 9 -48.97 31.00 -37.64
C LYS A 9 -47.80 30.11 -38.05
N ASN A 10 -47.60 29.89 -39.35
CA ASN A 10 -46.49 29.08 -39.85
C ASN A 10 -45.14 29.72 -39.56
N LEU A 11 -45.02 31.04 -39.70
CA LEU A 11 -43.81 31.79 -39.34
C LEU A 11 -43.49 31.66 -37.85
N LEU A 12 -44.49 31.76 -36.97
CA LEU A 12 -44.30 31.59 -35.53
C LEU A 12 -43.84 30.17 -35.15
N VAL A 13 -44.34 29.14 -35.86
CA VAL A 13 -43.91 27.74 -35.63
C VAL A 13 -42.46 27.53 -36.06
N LEU A 14 -42.06 28.08 -37.22
CA LEU A 14 -40.69 28.00 -37.72
C LEU A 14 -39.73 28.74 -36.79
N LEU A 15 -40.07 29.98 -36.41
CA LEU A 15 -39.29 30.78 -35.47
C LEU A 15 -39.13 30.07 -34.13
N LYS A 16 -40.20 29.48 -33.60
CA LYS A 16 -40.13 28.72 -32.35
C LYS A 16 -39.17 27.54 -32.45
N LYS A 17 -39.23 26.76 -33.55
CA LYS A 17 -38.33 25.63 -33.78
C LYS A 17 -36.87 26.07 -33.93
N GLU A 18 -36.62 27.20 -34.55
CA GLU A 18 -35.28 27.78 -34.70
C GLU A 18 -34.71 28.24 -33.37
N VAL A 19 -35.51 28.98 -32.58
CA VAL A 19 -35.15 29.43 -31.23
C VAL A 19 -34.92 28.25 -30.29
N ASP A 20 -35.77 27.22 -30.32
CA ASP A 20 -35.59 26.01 -29.51
C ASP A 20 -34.26 25.30 -29.88
N GLY A 21 -33.91 25.25 -31.17
CA GLY A 21 -32.65 24.68 -31.65
C GLY A 21 -31.41 25.51 -31.28
N GLU A 22 -31.51 26.84 -31.31
CA GLU A 22 -30.46 27.74 -30.83
C GLU A 22 -30.26 27.64 -29.33
N LEU A 23 -31.35 27.58 -28.57
CA LEU A 23 -31.31 27.44 -27.11
C LEU A 23 -30.62 26.13 -26.70
N GLU A 24 -30.87 25.04 -27.40
CA GLU A 24 -30.23 23.76 -27.09
C GLU A 24 -28.74 23.76 -27.42
N ARG A 25 -28.34 24.36 -28.56
CA ARG A 25 -26.92 24.57 -28.87
C ARG A 25 -26.22 25.44 -27.82
N TYR A 26 -26.86 26.52 -27.40
CA TYR A 26 -26.32 27.40 -26.36
C TYR A 26 -26.13 26.66 -25.03
N LYS A 27 -27.11 25.85 -24.60
CA LYS A 27 -26.96 25.01 -23.40
C LYS A 27 -25.81 24.02 -23.53
N GLU A 28 -25.68 23.34 -24.66
CA GLU A 28 -24.58 22.39 -24.89
C GLU A 28 -23.21 23.08 -24.82
N GLU A 29 -23.07 24.27 -25.43
CA GLU A 29 -21.84 25.05 -25.38
C GLU A 29 -21.51 25.53 -23.96
N GLU A 30 -22.51 25.99 -23.21
CA GLU A 30 -22.36 26.40 -21.82
C GLU A 30 -21.97 25.24 -20.92
N ILE A 31 -22.61 24.07 -21.06
CA ILE A 31 -22.21 22.84 -20.35
C ILE A 31 -20.76 22.50 -20.66
N ARG A 32 -20.36 22.44 -21.93
CA ARG A 32 -18.97 22.16 -22.32
C ARG A 32 -17.97 23.19 -21.79
N ARG A 33 -18.38 24.46 -21.68
CA ARG A 33 -17.55 25.53 -21.11
C ARG A 33 -17.33 25.30 -19.62
N VAL A 34 -18.40 24.99 -18.89
CA VAL A 34 -18.33 24.66 -17.45
C VAL A 34 -17.50 23.40 -17.22
N GLU A 35 -17.72 22.34 -18.00
CA GLU A 35 -16.95 21.09 -17.90
C GLU A 35 -15.45 21.31 -18.11
N ARG A 36 -15.07 22.16 -19.08
CA ARG A 36 -13.66 22.52 -19.29
C ARG A 36 -13.08 23.27 -18.09
N GLY A 37 -13.79 24.28 -17.58
CA GLY A 37 -13.34 25.02 -16.40
C GLY A 37 -13.18 24.13 -15.17
N VAL A 38 -14.13 23.23 -14.92
CA VAL A 38 -14.04 22.24 -13.83
C VAL A 38 -12.85 21.30 -14.03
N LYS A 39 -12.59 20.85 -15.26
CA LYS A 39 -11.45 19.97 -15.56
C LYS A 39 -10.11 20.66 -15.33
N GLU A 40 -9.97 21.91 -15.76
CA GLU A 40 -8.77 22.72 -15.53
C GLU A 40 -8.52 22.90 -14.02
N GLU A 41 -9.55 23.29 -13.27
CA GLU A 41 -9.45 23.46 -11.82
C GLU A 41 -9.11 22.14 -11.11
N SER A 42 -9.74 21.04 -11.51
CA SER A 42 -9.45 19.71 -10.96
C SER A 42 -7.99 19.30 -11.17
N ASN A 43 -7.43 19.58 -12.37
CA ASN A 43 -6.03 19.31 -12.65
C ASN A 43 -5.10 20.16 -11.78
N ASN A 44 -5.43 21.45 -11.58
CA ASN A 44 -4.66 22.33 -10.71
C ASN A 44 -4.63 21.83 -9.26
N LEU A 45 -5.78 21.38 -8.74
CA LEU A 45 -5.88 20.81 -7.40
C LEU A 45 -5.05 19.54 -7.25
N ILE A 46 -5.08 18.64 -8.25
CA ILE A 46 -4.26 17.43 -8.25
C ILE A 46 -2.76 17.79 -8.25
N CYS A 47 -2.34 18.74 -9.10
CA CYS A 47 -0.96 19.20 -9.13
C CYS A 47 -0.51 19.76 -7.77
N LEU A 48 -1.34 20.60 -7.14
CA LEU A 48 -1.05 21.18 -5.83
C LEU A 48 -0.92 20.10 -4.74
N ALA A 49 -1.79 19.09 -4.77
CA ALA A 49 -1.71 17.96 -3.85
C ALA A 49 -0.42 17.16 -4.06
N LEU A 50 -0.03 16.90 -5.31
CA LEU A 50 1.19 16.17 -5.67
C LEU A 50 2.46 16.93 -5.24
N GLU A 51 2.53 18.24 -5.46
CA GLU A 51 3.66 19.08 -5.05
C GLU A 51 3.91 19.02 -3.53
N ARG A 52 2.84 18.97 -2.74
CA ARG A 52 2.92 18.84 -1.28
C ARG A 52 3.35 17.43 -0.81
N CYS A 53 3.29 16.43 -1.70
CA CYS A 53 3.49 15.01 -1.36
C CYS A 53 4.82 14.42 -1.89
N SER A 54 5.74 15.23 -2.46
CA SER A 54 6.95 14.70 -3.09
C SER A 54 7.75 13.79 -2.14
N SER A 55 7.75 12.49 -2.45
CA SER A 55 8.38 11.41 -1.70
C SER A 55 9.30 10.65 -2.64
N GLU A 56 10.50 10.28 -2.19
CA GLU A 56 11.42 9.44 -2.96
C GLU A 56 10.89 8.00 -3.00
N LEU A 57 10.47 7.55 -4.17
CA LEU A 57 10.05 6.16 -4.39
C LEU A 57 11.24 5.20 -4.27
N VAL A 58 11.39 4.57 -3.11
CA VAL A 58 12.40 3.52 -2.89
C VAL A 58 11.85 2.17 -3.34
N PHE A 59 12.33 1.66 -4.47
CA PHE A 59 12.05 0.29 -4.90
C PHE A 59 12.72 -0.72 -3.97
N THR A 60 11.93 -1.63 -3.40
CA THR A 60 12.45 -2.69 -2.51
C THR A 60 12.73 -3.97 -3.33
N ARG A 61 13.94 -4.55 -3.15
CA ARG A 61 14.34 -5.82 -3.81
C ARG A 61 13.56 -7.02 -3.24
N THR A 62 13.27 -8.01 -4.08
CA THR A 62 12.50 -9.22 -3.71
C THR A 62 13.34 -10.29 -3.03
N THR A 63 14.66 -10.19 -3.12
CA THR A 63 15.62 -11.11 -2.51
C THR A 63 16.54 -10.35 -1.55
N ASP A 64 16.72 -10.91 -0.36
CA ASP A 64 17.65 -10.40 0.63
C ASP A 64 18.87 -11.32 0.64
N THR A 65 20.02 -10.78 0.22
CA THR A 65 21.31 -11.46 0.18
C THR A 65 22.16 -11.01 1.37
N LEU A 66 22.63 -11.96 2.17
CA LEU A 66 23.60 -11.71 3.25
C LEU A 66 24.97 -12.20 2.82
N GLN A 67 25.94 -11.29 2.88
CA GLN A 67 27.35 -11.62 2.68
C GLN A 67 27.92 -12.29 3.94
N VAL A 68 28.74 -13.33 3.75
CA VAL A 68 29.33 -14.11 4.83
C VAL A 68 30.86 -14.05 4.71
N GLU A 69 31.51 -13.65 5.80
CA GLU A 69 32.95 -13.36 5.81
C GLU A 69 33.85 -14.59 5.60
N ASN A 70 33.38 -15.80 5.95
CA ASN A 70 34.20 -17.00 5.79
C ASN A 70 33.38 -18.29 5.61
N GLN A 71 34.06 -19.31 5.07
CA GLN A 71 33.49 -20.63 4.79
C GLN A 71 33.14 -21.44 6.05
N GLN A 72 33.71 -21.09 7.20
CA GLN A 72 33.40 -21.74 8.47
C GLN A 72 31.97 -21.43 8.93
N ILE A 73 31.52 -20.18 8.73
CA ILE A 73 30.13 -19.78 9.03
C ILE A 73 29.16 -20.50 8.10
N ILE A 74 29.44 -20.58 6.79
CA ILE A 74 28.62 -21.35 5.84
C ILE A 74 28.49 -22.81 6.28
N SER A 75 29.60 -23.43 6.70
CA SER A 75 29.60 -24.81 7.20
C SER A 75 28.73 -24.97 8.46
N LYS A 76 28.73 -23.98 9.36
CA LYS A 76 27.84 -23.95 10.54
C LYS A 76 26.38 -23.74 10.17
N ILE A 77 26.07 -22.88 9.19
CA ILE A 77 24.71 -22.63 8.68
C ILE A 77 24.12 -23.93 8.13
N ILE A 78 24.89 -24.68 7.33
CA ILE A 78 24.46 -25.98 6.79
C ILE A 78 24.33 -27.00 7.92
N GLY A 79 25.35 -27.11 8.75
CA GLY A 79 25.46 -28.15 9.77
C GLY A 79 25.69 -29.54 9.18
N ARG A 80 25.95 -30.53 10.05
CA ARG A 80 26.14 -31.93 9.63
C ARG A 80 24.85 -32.44 8.98
N GLU A 81 24.95 -33.02 7.78
CA GLU A 81 23.82 -33.55 6.99
C GLU A 81 22.70 -32.51 6.74
N GLY A 82 23.04 -31.22 6.71
CA GLY A 82 22.05 -30.16 6.52
C GLY A 82 21.13 -29.93 7.72
N ARG A 83 21.46 -30.46 8.91
CA ARG A 83 20.62 -30.37 10.11
C ARG A 83 20.23 -28.93 10.46
N ASN A 84 21.15 -27.99 10.34
CA ASN A 84 20.93 -26.60 10.75
C ASN A 84 20.13 -25.82 9.70
N ILE A 85 20.47 -25.96 8.42
CA ILE A 85 19.72 -25.33 7.32
C ILE A 85 18.28 -25.84 7.27
N ASN A 86 18.07 -27.16 7.42
CA ASN A 86 16.73 -27.74 7.47
C ASN A 86 15.93 -27.27 8.69
N ALA A 87 16.58 -27.16 9.86
CA ALA A 87 15.94 -26.62 11.05
C ALA A 87 15.53 -25.15 10.87
N PHE A 88 16.43 -24.32 10.30
CA PHE A 88 16.14 -22.93 10.00
C PHE A 88 14.96 -22.81 9.05
N GLN A 89 15.00 -23.46 7.89
CA GLN A 89 13.94 -23.39 6.89
C GLN A 89 12.58 -23.83 7.43
N ARG A 90 12.56 -24.89 8.25
CA ARG A 90 11.33 -25.37 8.91
C ARG A 90 10.78 -24.37 9.94
N ILE A 91 11.65 -23.76 10.75
CA ILE A 91 11.25 -22.81 11.80
C ILE A 91 10.77 -21.50 11.19
N THR A 92 11.50 -20.96 10.21
CA THR A 92 11.19 -19.68 9.59
C THR A 92 10.11 -19.77 8.50
N GLY A 93 9.91 -20.95 7.91
CA GLY A 93 9.06 -21.13 6.74
C GLY A 93 9.62 -20.42 5.50
N THR A 94 10.95 -20.35 5.39
CA THR A 94 11.69 -19.75 4.26
C THR A 94 12.67 -20.76 3.68
N GLU A 95 13.19 -20.49 2.49
CA GLU A 95 14.25 -21.29 1.87
C GLU A 95 15.58 -20.51 1.93
N LEU A 96 16.68 -21.21 2.25
CA LEU A 96 18.03 -20.64 2.21
C LEU A 96 18.77 -21.18 1.00
N ILE A 97 19.26 -20.28 0.16
CA ILE A 97 20.06 -20.62 -1.02
C ILE A 97 21.48 -20.16 -0.74
N ILE A 98 22.45 -21.08 -0.82
CA ILE A 98 23.86 -20.80 -0.56
C ILE A 98 24.56 -20.69 -1.91
N ASP A 99 25.06 -19.50 -2.22
CA ASP A 99 25.89 -19.29 -3.40
C ASP A 99 27.36 -19.61 -3.06
N ARG A 100 27.98 -20.41 -3.93
CA ARG A 100 29.39 -20.82 -3.83
C ARG A 100 30.15 -20.61 -5.14
N GLU A 101 29.53 -19.97 -6.13
CA GLU A 101 30.12 -19.83 -7.48
C GLU A 101 31.08 -18.64 -7.59
N SER A 102 31.02 -17.67 -6.67
CA SER A 102 31.87 -16.49 -6.67
C SER A 102 32.90 -16.48 -5.52
N ASP A 103 33.91 -15.60 -5.62
CA ASP A 103 34.86 -15.35 -4.53
C ASP A 103 34.18 -14.84 -3.24
N GLU A 104 32.92 -14.38 -3.34
CA GLU A 104 32.08 -13.95 -2.24
C GLU A 104 31.11 -15.06 -1.80
N LEU A 105 31.19 -15.46 -0.53
CA LEU A 105 30.24 -16.42 0.04
C LEU A 105 28.98 -15.69 0.48
N SER A 106 27.84 -16.01 -0.15
CA SER A 106 26.57 -15.37 0.19
C SER A 106 25.46 -16.38 0.51
N VAL A 107 24.53 -15.94 1.34
CA VAL A 107 23.32 -16.68 1.67
C VAL A 107 22.11 -15.83 1.32
N GLN A 108 21.29 -16.33 0.40
CA GLN A 108 20.06 -15.69 -0.02
C GLN A 108 18.86 -16.31 0.69
N ILE A 109 17.94 -15.46 1.15
CA ILE A 109 16.67 -15.90 1.73
C ILE A 109 15.54 -15.75 0.71
N SER A 110 14.89 -16.86 0.39
CA SER A 110 13.74 -16.90 -0.51
C SER A 110 12.45 -17.17 0.28
N SER A 111 11.43 -16.32 0.05
CA SER A 111 10.07 -16.52 0.56
C SER A 111 9.10 -15.58 -0.15
N PHE A 112 7.89 -16.07 -0.46
CA PHE A 112 6.78 -15.23 -0.95
C PHE A 112 6.18 -14.34 0.14
N ASN A 113 6.36 -14.70 1.41
CA ASN A 113 5.90 -13.89 2.53
C ASN A 113 7.03 -12.97 3.00
N SER A 114 6.93 -11.70 2.63
CA SER A 114 7.90 -10.66 2.99
C SER A 114 8.06 -10.43 4.49
N LEU A 115 7.03 -10.67 5.32
CA LEU A 115 7.16 -10.61 6.78
C LEU A 115 7.99 -11.80 7.30
N ARG A 116 7.72 -13.01 6.82
CA ARG A 116 8.55 -14.19 7.16
C ARG A 116 10.00 -13.98 6.73
N ARG A 117 10.22 -13.42 5.54
CA ARG A 117 11.55 -13.08 5.02
C ARG A 117 12.27 -12.09 5.92
N ALA A 118 11.60 -11.02 6.38
CA ALA A 118 12.20 -10.04 7.28
C ALA A 118 12.59 -10.63 8.65
N ILE A 119 11.74 -11.49 9.22
CA ILE A 119 12.05 -12.19 10.48
C ILE A 119 13.21 -13.16 10.28
N ALA A 120 13.21 -13.92 9.18
CA ALA A 120 14.28 -14.86 8.83
C ALA A 120 15.61 -14.13 8.64
N LEU A 121 15.62 -12.99 7.94
CA LEU A 121 16.80 -12.18 7.71
C LEU A 121 17.43 -11.70 9.03
N ARG A 122 16.60 -11.15 9.92
CA ARG A 122 17.04 -10.72 11.26
C ARG A 122 17.54 -11.88 12.10
N THR A 123 16.88 -13.04 12.00
CA THR A 123 17.29 -14.28 12.68
C THR A 123 18.66 -14.72 12.18
N LEU A 124 18.84 -14.84 10.86
CA LEU A 124 20.10 -15.28 10.24
C LEU A 124 21.24 -14.33 10.55
N HIS A 125 21.02 -13.01 10.42
CA HIS A 125 22.01 -11.99 10.75
C HIS A 125 22.49 -12.10 12.22
N THR A 126 21.56 -12.34 13.15
CA THR A 126 21.90 -12.51 14.57
C THR A 126 22.68 -13.80 14.81
N LEU A 127 22.29 -14.92 14.18
CA LEU A 127 22.99 -16.20 14.30
C LEU A 127 24.41 -16.14 13.72
N ILE A 128 24.60 -15.44 12.58
CA ILE A 128 25.91 -15.21 11.95
C ILE A 128 26.81 -14.45 12.92
N LYS A 129 26.31 -13.33 13.47
CA LYS A 129 27.05 -12.50 14.42
C LYS A 129 27.47 -13.26 15.68
N GLU A 130 26.61 -14.14 16.20
CA GLU A 130 26.89 -14.94 17.40
C GLU A 130 27.68 -16.24 17.08
N ALA A 131 27.80 -16.60 15.80
CA ALA A 131 28.41 -17.84 15.30
C ALA A 131 27.87 -19.14 15.95
N ARG A 132 26.62 -19.12 16.43
CA ARG A 132 25.94 -20.22 17.14
C ARG A 132 24.78 -20.76 16.32
N PHE A 133 25.02 -21.87 15.62
CA PHE A 133 24.01 -22.54 14.79
C PHE A 133 23.69 -23.93 15.36
N SER A 134 22.57 -24.01 16.05
CA SER A 134 21.94 -25.27 16.48
C SER A 134 20.42 -25.11 16.39
N PRO A 135 19.64 -26.20 16.25
CA PRO A 135 18.19 -26.09 16.16
C PRO A 135 17.56 -25.31 17.32
N LEU A 136 18.03 -25.53 18.55
CA LEU A 136 17.56 -24.80 19.74
C LEU A 136 17.89 -23.31 19.68
N GLN A 137 19.09 -22.95 19.23
CA GLN A 137 19.49 -21.55 19.12
C GLN A 137 18.73 -20.85 17.99
N ILE A 138 18.51 -21.52 16.86
CA ILE A 138 17.72 -21.01 15.75
C ILE A 138 16.30 -20.67 16.22
N GLU A 139 15.65 -21.58 16.94
CA GLU A 139 14.31 -21.38 17.47
C GLU A 139 14.25 -20.20 18.45
N LYS A 140 15.18 -20.15 19.42
CA LYS A 140 15.26 -19.06 20.39
C LYS A 140 15.50 -17.70 19.71
N THR A 141 16.43 -17.64 18.76
CA THR A 141 16.72 -16.41 18.02
C THR A 141 15.54 -15.99 17.15
N TYR A 142 14.84 -16.95 16.52
CA TYR A 142 13.63 -16.68 15.74
C TYR A 142 12.51 -16.10 16.58
N GLN A 143 12.24 -16.66 17.77
CA GLN A 143 11.22 -16.14 18.69
C GLN A 143 11.53 -14.69 19.10
N LYS A 144 12.80 -14.42 19.44
CA LYS A 144 13.24 -13.06 19.76
C LYS A 144 13.08 -12.10 18.57
N ALA A 145 13.56 -12.48 17.40
CA ALA A 145 13.44 -11.67 16.18
C ALA A 145 11.98 -11.42 15.81
N SER A 146 11.11 -12.41 15.96
CA SER A 146 9.67 -12.30 15.72
C SER A 146 9.02 -11.31 16.68
N SER A 147 9.37 -11.34 17.98
CA SER A 147 8.89 -10.36 18.97
C SER A 147 9.32 -8.95 18.59
N GLU A 148 10.61 -8.76 18.29
CA GLU A 148 11.17 -7.45 17.92
C GLU A 148 10.52 -6.89 16.64
N VAL A 149 10.26 -7.75 15.64
CA VAL A 149 9.56 -7.34 14.41
C VAL A 149 8.09 -6.99 14.71
N ASN A 150 7.40 -7.73 15.57
CA ASN A 150 6.03 -7.40 15.96
C ASN A 150 5.95 -6.05 16.70
N GLU A 151 6.91 -5.72 17.55
CA GLU A 151 7.00 -4.40 18.17
C GLU A 151 7.22 -3.30 17.13
N LEU A 152 8.10 -3.53 16.14
CA LEU A 152 8.33 -2.59 15.04
C LEU A 152 7.10 -2.40 14.15
N ILE A 153 6.29 -3.45 13.94
CA ILE A 153 5.00 -3.38 13.25
C ILE A 153 4.10 -2.39 13.97
N VAL A 154 3.86 -2.60 15.27
CA VAL A 154 2.97 -1.73 16.05
C VAL A 154 3.48 -0.29 16.04
N LYS A 155 4.78 -0.07 16.31
CA LYS A 155 5.40 1.27 16.28
C LYS A 155 5.27 1.97 14.93
N SER A 156 5.37 1.21 13.82
CA SER A 156 5.24 1.78 12.47
C SER A 156 3.80 2.23 12.19
N GLY A 157 2.79 1.44 12.62
CA GLY A 157 1.39 1.84 12.52
C GLY A 157 1.09 3.07 13.38
N GLU A 158 1.54 3.11 14.63
CA GLU A 158 1.39 4.26 15.53
C GLU A 158 2.04 5.53 14.97
N LYS A 159 3.23 5.39 14.39
CA LYS A 159 3.94 6.52 13.76
C LYS A 159 3.10 7.15 12.65
N VAL A 160 2.55 6.33 11.76
CA VAL A 160 1.72 6.81 10.63
C VAL A 160 0.44 7.47 11.10
N LEU A 161 -0.23 6.90 12.11
CA LEU A 161 -1.42 7.51 12.70
C LEU A 161 -1.12 8.87 13.33
N LYS A 162 0.00 8.97 14.05
CA LYS A 162 0.46 10.22 14.65
C LYS A 162 0.78 11.28 13.58
N GLU A 163 1.43 10.88 12.50
CA GLU A 163 1.78 11.77 11.38
C GLU A 163 0.54 12.33 10.66
N LEU A 164 -0.54 11.55 10.57
CA LEU A 164 -1.81 11.95 9.95
C LEU A 164 -2.81 12.57 10.93
N GLU A 165 -2.44 12.70 12.21
CA GLU A 165 -3.29 13.21 13.30
C GLU A 165 -4.57 12.37 13.52
N LEU A 166 -4.48 11.07 13.21
CA LEU A 166 -5.59 10.13 13.37
C LEU A 166 -5.59 9.51 14.77
N SER A 167 -6.72 9.60 15.45
CA SER A 167 -6.96 9.02 16.78
C SER A 167 -8.09 7.99 16.74
N ASN A 168 -8.34 7.31 17.87
CA ASN A 168 -9.41 6.32 18.02
C ASN A 168 -9.38 5.22 16.94
N VAL A 169 -8.20 4.63 16.71
CA VAL A 169 -8.02 3.47 15.82
C VAL A 169 -7.87 2.22 16.68
N HIS A 170 -8.63 1.18 16.33
CA HIS A 170 -8.57 -0.09 17.06
C HIS A 170 -7.15 -0.71 17.01
N PRO A 171 -6.59 -1.24 18.12
CA PRO A 171 -5.21 -1.77 18.15
C PRO A 171 -4.93 -2.86 17.10
N GLU A 172 -5.94 -3.65 16.74
CA GLU A 172 -5.82 -4.64 15.68
C GLU A 172 -5.57 -4.00 14.30
N LEU A 173 -6.21 -2.87 13.98
CA LEU A 173 -5.95 -2.11 12.75
C LEU A 173 -4.57 -1.47 12.77
N VAL A 174 -4.12 -0.95 13.91
CA VAL A 174 -2.75 -0.42 14.07
C VAL A 174 -1.72 -1.49 13.70
N LYS A 175 -1.92 -2.72 14.18
CA LYS A 175 -1.05 -3.86 13.85
C LYS A 175 -1.11 -4.21 12.36
N HIS A 176 -2.29 -4.21 11.73
CA HIS A 176 -2.40 -4.50 10.30
C HIS A 176 -1.77 -3.41 9.43
N LEU A 177 -1.95 -2.15 9.82
CA LEU A 177 -1.32 -1.01 9.18
C LEU A 177 0.22 -1.17 9.22
N GLY A 178 0.78 -1.47 10.38
CA GLY A 178 2.20 -1.74 10.52
C GLY A 178 2.73 -2.91 9.68
N LYS A 179 1.92 -3.95 9.44
CA LYS A 179 2.31 -5.08 8.58
C LYS A 179 2.50 -4.65 7.12
N LEU A 180 1.81 -3.61 6.64
CA LEU A 180 1.96 -3.10 5.28
C LEU A 180 3.39 -2.62 5.00
N LYS A 181 4.17 -2.28 6.04
CA LYS A 181 5.62 -1.98 5.91
C LYS A 181 6.41 -3.14 5.31
N TYR A 182 5.94 -4.36 5.53
CA TYR A 182 6.56 -5.56 4.98
C TYR A 182 5.82 -6.05 3.74
N ARG A 183 4.97 -5.24 3.10
CA ARG A 183 4.28 -5.58 1.86
C ARG A 183 4.76 -4.67 0.74
N THR A 184 4.86 -5.25 -0.44
CA THR A 184 5.17 -4.51 -1.67
C THR A 184 4.10 -4.76 -2.72
N SER A 185 3.77 -3.75 -3.50
CA SER A 185 2.82 -3.79 -4.61
C SER A 185 3.39 -2.94 -5.74
N TYR A 186 3.51 -3.51 -6.94
CA TYR A 186 4.14 -2.82 -8.08
C TYR A 186 5.53 -2.20 -7.77
N GLY A 187 6.30 -2.84 -6.88
CA GLY A 187 7.63 -2.39 -6.48
C GLY A 187 7.67 -1.33 -5.36
N GLN A 188 6.51 -0.80 -4.93
CA GLN A 188 6.40 0.19 -3.87
C GLN A 188 6.04 -0.46 -2.52
N ASN A 189 6.46 0.17 -1.42
CA ASN A 189 6.05 -0.21 -0.08
C ASN A 189 4.57 0.16 0.14
N VAL A 190 3.75 -0.79 0.61
CA VAL A 190 2.30 -0.54 0.74
C VAL A 190 1.97 0.43 1.88
N LEU A 191 2.75 0.45 2.97
CA LEU A 191 2.52 1.42 4.06
C LEU A 191 2.80 2.84 3.60
N GLU A 192 3.91 3.06 2.91
CA GLU A 192 4.28 4.38 2.38
C GLU A 192 3.26 4.83 1.32
N HIS A 193 2.82 3.94 0.43
CA HIS A 193 1.71 4.21 -0.51
C HIS A 193 0.44 4.66 0.22
N CYS A 194 0.01 3.94 1.26
CA CYS A 194 -1.17 4.34 2.03
C CYS A 194 -1.00 5.68 2.74
N LEU A 195 0.20 5.99 3.24
CA LEU A 195 0.52 7.28 3.84
C LEU A 195 0.47 8.42 2.81
N GLU A 196 1.03 8.23 1.62
CA GLU A 196 0.96 9.19 0.51
C GLU A 196 -0.48 9.42 0.07
N VAL A 197 -1.25 8.36 -0.17
CA VAL A 197 -2.68 8.45 -0.52
C VAL A 197 -3.47 9.19 0.56
N ALA A 198 -3.21 8.93 1.85
CA ALA A 198 -3.86 9.64 2.93
C ALA A 198 -3.53 11.15 2.93
N LYS A 199 -2.26 11.52 2.70
CA LYS A 199 -1.84 12.92 2.58
C LYS A 199 -2.51 13.63 1.40
N LEU A 200 -2.53 12.99 0.23
CA LEU A 200 -3.19 13.50 -0.97
C LEU A 200 -4.69 13.68 -0.76
N ALA A 201 -5.37 12.67 -0.20
CA ALA A 201 -6.79 12.72 0.09
C ALA A 201 -7.13 13.85 1.06
N GLY A 202 -6.35 14.02 2.13
CA GLY A 202 -6.51 15.13 3.07
C GLY A 202 -6.25 16.49 2.43
N GLY A 203 -5.23 16.60 1.58
CA GLY A 203 -4.91 17.82 0.85
C GLY A 203 -6.03 18.24 -0.11
N ILE A 204 -6.55 17.30 -0.90
CA ILE A 204 -7.68 17.57 -1.80
C ILE A 204 -8.91 17.98 -1.00
N ALA A 205 -9.25 17.23 0.07
CA ALA A 205 -10.40 17.54 0.91
C ALA A 205 -10.34 18.95 1.49
N ALA A 206 -9.16 19.43 1.90
CA ALA A 206 -8.97 20.78 2.41
C ALA A 206 -9.31 21.85 1.35
N GLU A 207 -8.92 21.65 0.10
CA GLU A 207 -9.14 22.62 -0.98
C GLU A 207 -10.62 22.68 -1.42
N ILE A 208 -11.35 21.55 -1.36
CA ILE A 208 -12.78 21.49 -1.74
C ILE A 208 -13.75 21.60 -0.56
N GLY A 209 -13.25 21.89 0.65
CA GLY A 209 -14.08 22.13 1.84
C GLY A 209 -14.73 20.87 2.45
N LEU A 210 -14.11 19.70 2.29
CA LEU A 210 -14.54 18.45 2.91
C LEU A 210 -13.75 18.13 4.19
N ASP A 211 -14.19 17.10 4.94
CA ASP A 211 -13.51 16.64 6.16
C ASP A 211 -12.14 16.01 5.84
N VAL A 212 -11.08 16.73 6.22
CA VAL A 212 -9.69 16.35 6.03
C VAL A 212 -9.31 15.08 6.79
N LEU A 213 -9.78 14.92 8.04
CA LEU A 213 -9.41 13.77 8.86
C LEU A 213 -10.10 12.50 8.36
N LEU A 214 -11.36 12.60 7.95
CA LEU A 214 -12.08 11.49 7.33
C LEU A 214 -11.41 11.06 6.02
N ALA A 215 -11.03 12.03 5.16
CA ALA A 215 -10.34 11.74 3.91
C ALA A 215 -8.97 11.06 4.13
N ARG A 216 -8.17 11.54 5.09
CA ARG A 216 -6.91 10.90 5.50
C ARG A 216 -7.15 9.48 6.00
N ARG A 217 -8.18 9.27 6.82
CA ARG A 217 -8.52 7.95 7.39
C ARG A 217 -8.93 6.96 6.30
N ALA A 218 -9.80 7.38 5.36
CA ALA A 218 -10.21 6.57 4.23
C ALA A 218 -9.02 6.24 3.31
N GLY A 219 -8.19 7.23 2.98
CA GLY A 219 -6.99 7.04 2.18
C GLY A 219 -5.99 6.09 2.84
N LEU A 220 -5.83 6.16 4.16
CA LEU A 220 -4.90 5.31 4.90
C LEU A 220 -5.34 3.83 4.91
N PHE A 221 -6.63 3.57 5.06
CA PHE A 221 -7.15 2.21 5.21
C PHE A 221 -7.62 1.56 3.89
N HIS A 222 -7.59 2.27 2.76
CA HIS A 222 -8.09 1.75 1.48
C HIS A 222 -7.51 0.38 1.08
N ASP A 223 -6.23 0.15 1.39
CA ASP A 223 -5.47 -1.06 1.03
C ASP A 223 -5.15 -1.97 2.25
N ILE A 224 -5.80 -1.74 3.40
CA ILE A 224 -5.51 -2.45 4.66
C ILE A 224 -5.65 -3.97 4.54
N GLY A 225 -6.50 -4.44 3.64
CA GLY A 225 -6.69 -5.87 3.38
C GLY A 225 -5.45 -6.58 2.84
N LYS A 226 -4.48 -5.87 2.26
CA LYS A 226 -3.18 -6.46 1.85
C LYS A 226 -2.34 -6.92 3.05
N ALA A 227 -2.68 -6.50 4.26
CA ALA A 227 -2.06 -6.97 5.50
C ALA A 227 -2.61 -8.31 6.00
N VAL A 228 -3.74 -8.78 5.45
CA VAL A 228 -4.41 -10.02 5.85
C VAL A 228 -3.83 -11.19 5.04
N GLU A 229 -3.44 -12.26 5.74
CA GLU A 229 -3.01 -13.51 5.12
C GLU A 229 -4.21 -14.45 5.02
N ASP A 230 -4.82 -14.60 3.85
CA ASP A 230 -6.00 -15.47 3.67
C ASP A 230 -5.77 -16.68 2.74
N ASN A 231 -4.51 -16.97 2.37
CA ASN A 231 -4.11 -18.02 1.43
C ASN A 231 -4.79 -17.92 0.04
N GLY A 232 -5.29 -16.75 -0.37
CA GLY A 232 -5.93 -16.51 -1.65
C GLY A 232 -7.44 -16.76 -1.67
N ASN A 233 -8.08 -16.91 -0.50
CA ASN A 233 -9.50 -17.24 -0.42
C ASN A 233 -10.43 -16.04 -0.63
N TYR A 234 -9.98 -14.81 -0.36
CA TYR A 234 -10.75 -13.60 -0.54
C TYR A 234 -9.95 -12.52 -1.29
N SER A 235 -10.67 -11.58 -1.91
CA SER A 235 -10.02 -10.37 -2.43
C SER A 235 -9.55 -9.52 -1.25
N HIS A 236 -8.44 -8.81 -1.42
CA HIS A 236 -7.94 -7.88 -0.40
C HIS A 236 -8.98 -6.82 -0.04
N VAL A 237 -9.87 -6.45 -0.96
CA VAL A 237 -11.01 -5.56 -0.67
C VAL A 237 -11.95 -6.17 0.37
N LEU A 238 -12.39 -7.43 0.18
CA LEU A 238 -13.27 -8.11 1.13
C LEU A 238 -12.60 -8.31 2.50
N SER A 239 -11.31 -8.66 2.49
CA SER A 239 -10.51 -8.77 3.71
C SER A 239 -10.38 -7.43 4.45
N GLY A 240 -10.24 -6.33 3.71
CA GLY A 240 -10.24 -4.96 4.24
C GLY A 240 -11.57 -4.56 4.87
N ILE A 241 -12.69 -4.83 4.18
CA ILE A 241 -14.04 -4.57 4.71
C ILE A 241 -14.29 -5.38 5.99
N SER A 242 -13.92 -6.66 5.98
CA SER A 242 -14.10 -7.55 7.12
C SER A 242 -13.35 -7.04 8.35
N ILE A 243 -12.09 -6.64 8.20
CA ILE A 243 -11.30 -6.13 9.33
C ILE A 243 -11.77 -4.76 9.82
N ALA A 244 -12.17 -3.87 8.90
CA ALA A 244 -12.72 -2.56 9.25
C ALA A 244 -14.01 -2.72 10.09
N LYS A 245 -14.93 -3.58 9.65
CA LYS A 245 -16.16 -3.89 10.40
C LYS A 245 -15.87 -4.52 11.76
N LYS A 246 -14.95 -5.50 11.82
CA LYS A 246 -14.54 -6.13 13.08
C LYS A 246 -13.97 -5.11 14.08
N CYS A 247 -13.25 -4.12 13.57
CA CYS A 247 -12.64 -3.06 14.36
C CYS A 247 -13.56 -1.85 14.60
N GLN A 248 -14.82 -1.91 14.16
CA GLN A 248 -15.83 -0.86 14.30
C GLN A 248 -15.39 0.47 13.69
N GLU A 249 -14.72 0.43 12.54
CA GLU A 249 -14.45 1.65 11.77
C GLU A 249 -15.77 2.31 11.33
N PRO A 250 -15.82 3.66 11.28
CA PRO A 250 -16.98 4.38 10.78
C PRO A 250 -17.34 3.97 9.34
N GLU A 251 -18.64 3.96 9.04
CA GLU A 251 -19.18 3.68 7.70
C GLU A 251 -19.01 4.87 6.74
#